data_AF-A0A1B6M971-F1
#
_entry.id   AF-A0A1B6M971-F1
#
_cell.length_a   1.000
_cell.length_b   1.000
_cell.length_c   1.000
_cell.angle_alpha   90.00
_cell.angle_beta   90.00
_cell.angle_gamma   90.00
#
_symmetry.space_group_name_H-M   'P 1'
#
loop_
_entity.id
_entity.type
_entity.pdbx_description
1 polymer ?
#
loop_
_entity_poly.entity_id
_entity_poly.type
_entity_poly.pdbx_seq_one_letter_code
_entity_poly.pdbx_strand_id
1 'polypeptide(L)'
;MAEKEKTTTNVTMRRIVNENSMEEARRMLAAQDWNVVTAKENTDEAFNAFDSIMRFVMDTACPYKQIKIKTKDGKRRLWDAESLQLKRSYLEALNREILTGNDDDKRNTALMKKNYDLKLKDLRKQQNVDFVEQAENKT
;
A
#
# COMPACT_ATOMS: atom_id res chain seq x y z
N MET A 1 -1.26 -18.35 -31.09
CA MET A 1 -2.20 -18.68 -30.00
C MET A 1 -1.50 -18.33 -28.70
N ALA A 2 -1.82 -17.18 -28.09
CA ALA A 2 -1.19 -16.75 -26.85
C ALA A 2 -2.15 -17.07 -25.69
N GLU A 3 -1.78 -18.07 -24.88
CA GLU A 3 -2.47 -18.40 -23.64
C GLU A 3 -2.47 -17.20 -22.71
N LYS A 4 -3.66 -16.75 -22.33
CA LYS A 4 -3.84 -15.74 -21.27
C LYS A 4 -3.52 -16.41 -19.94
N GLU A 5 -2.39 -16.03 -19.35
CA GLU A 5 -2.05 -16.35 -17.96
C GLU A 5 -3.20 -15.92 -17.04
N LYS A 6 -3.82 -16.91 -16.39
CA LYS A 6 -4.83 -16.70 -15.37
C LYS A 6 -4.14 -16.06 -14.16
N THR A 7 -4.42 -14.78 -13.92
CA THR A 7 -3.97 -14.08 -12.71
C THR A 7 -4.59 -14.74 -11.47
N THR A 8 -3.82 -15.59 -10.80
CA THR A 8 -4.19 -16.22 -9.53
C THR A 8 -4.34 -15.13 -8.47
N THR A 9 -5.57 -14.77 -8.15
CA THR A 9 -5.85 -13.77 -7.11
C THR A 9 -5.60 -14.44 -5.76
N ASN A 10 -4.48 -14.14 -5.11
CA ASN A 10 -4.24 -14.59 -3.74
C ASN A 10 -5.19 -13.85 -2.80
N VAL A 11 -6.23 -14.54 -2.33
CA VAL A 11 -7.16 -14.03 -1.31
C VAL A 11 -6.59 -14.39 0.05
N THR A 12 -6.42 -13.40 0.93
CA THR A 12 -6.07 -13.62 2.33
C THR A 12 -7.22 -13.18 3.23
N MET A 13 -7.51 -13.98 4.26
CA MET A 13 -8.45 -13.59 5.31
C MET A 13 -7.68 -12.88 6.41
N ARG A 14 -8.02 -11.61 6.67
CA ARG A 14 -7.43 -10.84 7.77
C ARG A 14 -8.52 -10.04 8.48
N ARG A 15 -8.40 -9.90 9.81
CA ARG A 15 -9.22 -8.93 10.55
C ARG A 15 -8.83 -7.52 10.13
N ILE A 16 -9.83 -6.73 9.76
CA ILE A 16 -9.63 -5.30 9.48
C ILE A 16 -9.67 -4.56 10.81
N VAL A 17 -8.53 -4.00 11.19
CA VAL A 17 -8.41 -3.13 12.36
C VAL A 17 -8.20 -1.72 11.84
N ASN A 18 -9.20 -0.86 12.02
CA ASN A 18 -9.14 0.57 11.74
C ASN A 18 -9.54 1.35 13.01
N GLU A 19 -9.42 2.68 12.97
CA GLU A 19 -9.71 3.52 14.14
C GLU A 19 -11.17 3.34 14.61
N ASN A 20 -12.13 3.40 13.68
CA ASN A 20 -13.56 3.22 13.99
C ASN A 20 -13.87 1.85 14.59
N SER A 21 -13.26 0.76 14.09
CA SER A 21 -13.47 -0.59 14.60
C SER A 21 -12.89 -0.76 16.00
N MET A 22 -11.78 -0.06 16.29
CA MET A 22 -11.21 -0.03 17.63
C MET A 22 -12.05 0.80 18.60
N GLU A 23 -12.63 1.93 18.15
CA GLU A 23 -13.58 2.68 18.96
C GLU A 23 -14.85 1.89 19.25
N GLU A 24 -15.36 1.15 18.28
CA GLU A 24 -16.54 0.30 18.46
C GLU A 24 -16.25 -0.86 19.40
N ALA A 25 -15.08 -1.51 19.27
CA ALA A 25 -14.61 -2.50 20.23
C ALA A 25 -14.51 -1.92 21.65
N ARG A 26 -13.98 -0.70 21.78
CA ARG A 26 -13.87 0.00 23.08
C ARG A 26 -15.24 0.27 23.69
N ARG A 27 -16.22 0.71 22.90
CA ARG A 27 -17.60 0.93 23.36
C ARG A 27 -18.25 -0.37 23.82
N MET A 28 -18.06 -1.45 23.07
CA MET A 28 -18.59 -2.77 23.44
C MET A 28 -17.97 -3.32 24.72
N LEU A 29 -16.65 -3.16 24.90
CA LEU A 29 -15.95 -3.57 26.13
C LEU A 29 -16.38 -2.72 27.34
N ALA A 30 -16.65 -1.43 27.14
CA ALA A 30 -17.14 -0.55 28.20
C ALA A 30 -18.59 -0.86 28.59
N ALA A 31 -19.40 -1.35 27.65
CA ALA A 31 -20.77 -1.76 27.89
C ALA A 31 -20.89 -3.18 28.46
N GLN A 32 -19.81 -3.97 28.44
CA GLN A 32 -19.83 -5.33 28.96
C GLN A 32 -19.83 -5.38 30.48
N ASP A 33 -20.55 -6.36 31.01
CA ASP A 33 -20.56 -6.65 32.43
C ASP A 33 -19.33 -7.49 32.79
N TRP A 34 -18.41 -6.91 33.57
CA TRP A 34 -17.19 -7.58 34.00
C TRP A 34 -17.37 -8.40 35.27
N ASN A 35 -18.57 -8.35 35.88
CA ASN A 35 -18.85 -9.06 37.13
C ASN A 35 -18.75 -10.59 36.92
N VAL A 36 -19.10 -11.07 35.73
CA VAL A 36 -18.92 -12.47 35.32
C VAL A 36 -17.47 -12.94 35.29
N VAL A 37 -16.49 -12.03 35.22
CA VAL A 37 -15.06 -12.34 35.30
C VAL A 37 -14.54 -12.14 36.72
N THR A 38 -14.95 -11.04 37.39
CA THR A 38 -14.44 -10.68 38.72
C THR A 38 -15.07 -11.47 39.87
N ALA A 39 -16.27 -12.03 39.68
CA ALA A 39 -16.95 -12.84 40.69
C ALA A 39 -16.46 -14.30 40.74
N LYS A 40 -15.61 -14.72 39.80
CA LYS A 40 -15.12 -16.10 39.76
C LYS A 40 -13.88 -16.28 40.64
N GLU A 41 -13.94 -17.23 41.55
CA GLU A 41 -12.83 -17.61 42.43
C GLU A 41 -11.73 -18.40 41.70
N ASN A 42 -12.11 -19.13 40.64
CA ASN A 42 -11.19 -19.93 39.85
C ASN A 42 -10.59 -19.12 38.70
N THR A 43 -9.26 -19.02 38.67
CA THR A 43 -8.50 -18.27 37.68
C THR A 43 -8.70 -18.79 36.25
N ASP A 44 -8.84 -20.10 36.07
CA ASP A 44 -9.03 -20.69 34.74
C ASP A 44 -10.40 -20.32 34.17
N GLU A 45 -11.43 -20.38 35.01
CA GLU A 45 -12.78 -20.01 34.61
C GLU A 45 -12.95 -18.51 34.37
N ALA A 46 -12.28 -17.67 35.16
CA ALA A 46 -12.24 -16.22 34.95
C ALA A 46 -11.59 -15.89 33.60
N PHE A 47 -10.48 -16.56 33.28
CA PHE A 47 -9.80 -16.39 32.00
C PHE A 47 -10.66 -16.84 30.82
N ASN A 48 -11.31 -18.00 30.92
CA ASN A 48 -12.18 -18.50 29.85
C ASN A 48 -13.38 -17.55 29.61
N ALA A 49 -13.95 -16.97 30.66
CA ALA A 49 -15.01 -15.97 30.54
C ALA A 49 -14.50 -14.69 29.85
N PHE A 50 -13.33 -14.20 30.24
CA PHE A 50 -12.68 -13.05 29.62
C PHE A 50 -12.38 -13.31 28.13
N ASP A 51 -11.74 -14.42 27.80
CA ASP A 51 -11.39 -14.79 26.42
C ASP A 51 -12.63 -14.93 25.54
N SER A 52 -13.72 -15.49 26.08
CA SER A 52 -15.00 -15.58 25.37
C SER A 52 -15.56 -14.19 25.02
N ILE A 53 -15.57 -13.27 26.00
CA ILE A 53 -16.03 -11.90 25.79
C ILE A 53 -15.13 -11.18 24.76
N MET A 54 -13.82 -11.34 24.90
CA MET A 54 -12.83 -10.70 24.04
C MET A 54 -12.96 -11.19 22.59
N ARG A 55 -13.12 -12.50 22.37
CA ARG A 55 -13.36 -13.08 21.04
C ARG A 55 -14.64 -12.54 20.43
N PHE A 56 -15.73 -12.51 21.20
CA PHE A 56 -17.02 -11.99 20.74
C PHE A 56 -16.92 -10.51 20.30
N VAL A 57 -16.29 -9.66 21.10
CA VAL A 57 -16.10 -8.25 20.73
C VAL A 57 -15.23 -8.13 19.48
N MET A 58 -14.14 -8.89 19.40
CA MET A 58 -13.23 -8.84 18.26
C MET A 58 -13.88 -9.33 16.97
N ASP A 59 -14.73 -10.37 17.01
CA ASP A 59 -15.44 -10.85 15.83
C ASP A 59 -16.56 -9.88 15.39
N THR A 60 -17.17 -9.16 16.34
CA THR A 60 -18.22 -8.18 16.07
C THR A 60 -17.65 -6.86 15.52
N ALA A 61 -16.67 -6.27 16.21
CA ALA A 61 -16.08 -4.98 15.81
C ALA A 61 -15.06 -5.10 14.68
N CYS A 62 -14.27 -6.19 14.67
CA CYS A 62 -13.17 -6.39 13.71
C CYS A 62 -13.38 -7.68 12.88
N PRO A 63 -14.45 -7.76 12.07
CA PRO A 63 -14.77 -8.97 11.33
C PRO A 63 -13.66 -9.37 10.35
N TYR A 64 -13.52 -10.67 10.13
CA TYR A 64 -12.65 -11.20 9.09
C TYR A 64 -13.20 -10.83 7.72
N LYS A 65 -12.41 -10.07 6.96
CA LYS A 65 -12.75 -9.74 5.57
C LYS A 65 -11.78 -10.43 4.63
N GLN A 66 -12.31 -10.90 3.51
CA GLN A 66 -11.49 -11.36 2.40
C GLN A 66 -10.86 -10.14 1.74
N ILE A 67 -9.55 -10.01 1.87
CA ILE A 67 -8.80 -8.95 1.21
C ILE A 67 -8.24 -9.53 -0.07
N LYS A 68 -8.67 -8.97 -1.20
CA LYS A 68 -8.05 -9.26 -2.49
C LYS A 68 -6.69 -8.56 -2.51
N ILE A 69 -5.61 -9.33 -2.38
CA ILE A 69 -4.28 -8.79 -2.64
C ILE A 69 -4.19 -8.58 -4.15
N LYS A 70 -4.34 -7.32 -4.58
CA LYS A 70 -4.06 -6.97 -5.97
C LYS A 70 -2.57 -7.23 -6.19
N THR A 71 -2.24 -8.29 -6.92
CA THR A 71 -0.88 -8.47 -7.40
C THR A 71 -0.55 -7.26 -8.28
N LYS A 72 0.64 -6.70 -8.13
CA LYS A 72 1.06 -5.45 -8.79
C LYS A 72 1.27 -5.62 -10.30
N ASP A 73 0.83 -6.73 -10.90
CA ASP A 73 1.11 -7.11 -12.29
C ASP A 73 0.46 -6.18 -13.32
N GLY A 74 -0.45 -5.31 -12.89
CA GLY A 74 -1.18 -4.41 -13.81
C GLY A 74 -0.61 -3.00 -13.97
N LYS A 75 0.36 -2.56 -13.15
CA LYS A 75 1.01 -1.26 -13.40
C LYS A 75 2.16 -1.51 -14.36
N ARG A 76 1.83 -1.55 -15.67
CA ARG A 76 2.79 -1.42 -16.78
C ARG A 76 3.89 -0.48 -16.30
N ARG A 77 5.13 -0.96 -16.23
CA ARG A 77 6.28 -0.21 -15.69
C ARG A 77 6.30 1.16 -16.37
N LEU A 78 5.74 2.17 -15.69
CA LEU A 78 5.72 3.55 -16.17
C LEU A 78 7.12 4.17 -16.16
N TRP A 79 8.10 3.39 -15.69
CA TRP A 79 9.43 3.79 -15.34
C TRP A 79 10.36 2.77 -15.97
N ASP A 80 10.92 3.16 -17.12
CA ASP A 80 12.01 2.42 -17.72
C ASP A 80 13.26 2.48 -16.82
N ALA A 81 14.16 1.50 -16.96
CA ALA A 81 15.39 1.42 -16.16
C ALA A 81 16.24 2.70 -16.28
N GLU A 82 16.23 3.31 -17.47
CA GLU A 82 16.90 4.58 -17.75
C GLU A 82 16.30 5.74 -16.93
N SER A 83 14.97 5.82 -16.81
CA SER A 83 14.31 6.87 -16.03
C SER A 83 14.58 6.75 -14.54
N LEU A 84 14.75 5.52 -14.04
CA LEU A 84 15.15 5.27 -12.66
C LEU A 84 16.60 5.74 -12.42
N GLN A 85 17.49 5.54 -13.40
CA GLN A 85 18.86 6.01 -13.34
C GLN A 85 18.92 7.54 -13.35
N LEU A 86 18.19 8.21 -14.25
CA LEU A 86 18.11 9.67 -14.29
C LEU A 86 17.54 10.25 -12.98
N LYS A 87 16.53 9.58 -12.39
CA LYS A 87 16.00 9.96 -11.07
C LYS A 87 17.07 9.90 -9.99
N ARG A 88 17.87 8.82 -9.97
CA ARG A 88 18.97 8.66 -8.99
C ARG A 88 20.01 9.76 -9.17
N SER A 89 20.43 10.04 -10.40
CA SER A 89 21.39 11.11 -10.71
C SER A 89 20.88 12.49 -10.30
N TYR A 90 19.60 12.79 -10.54
CA TYR A 90 18.98 14.03 -10.07
C TYR A 90 18.96 14.13 -8.54
N LEU A 91 18.58 13.07 -7.83
CA LEU A 91 18.57 13.07 -6.36
C LEU A 91 19.97 13.22 -5.77
N GLU A 92 20.98 12.63 -6.40
CA GLU A 92 22.38 12.78 -5.99
C GLU A 92 22.88 14.21 -6.19
N ALA A 93 22.59 14.84 -7.33
CA ALA A 93 22.91 16.24 -7.58
C ALA A 93 22.18 17.18 -6.60
N LEU A 94 20.90 16.94 -6.34
CA LEU A 94 20.10 17.70 -5.38
C LEU A 94 20.67 17.60 -3.96
N ASN A 95 21.09 16.40 -3.55
CA ASN A 95 21.73 16.22 -2.24
C ASN A 95 23.06 16.98 -2.16
N ARG A 96 23.86 16.99 -3.23
CA ARG A 96 25.10 17.77 -3.28
C ARG A 96 24.82 19.27 -3.18
N GLU A 97 23.84 19.79 -3.93
CA GLU A 97 23.41 21.19 -3.85
C GLU A 97 22.97 21.59 -2.44
N ILE A 98 22.19 20.75 -1.75
CA ILE A 98 21.76 21.00 -0.38
C ILE A 98 22.96 21.07 0.58
N LEU A 99 23.98 20.24 0.35
CA LEU A 99 25.16 20.17 1.21
C LEU A 99 26.18 21.30 0.95
N THR A 100 26.41 21.67 -0.32
CA THR A 100 27.45 22.65 -0.70
C THR A 100 26.91 24.06 -0.88
N GLY A 101 25.63 24.22 -1.26
CA GLY A 101 24.98 25.51 -1.52
C GLY A 101 25.53 26.28 -2.72
N ASN A 102 26.44 25.68 -3.50
CA ASN A 102 27.18 26.35 -4.56
C ASN A 102 26.35 26.53 -5.85
N ASP A 103 26.60 27.60 -6.60
CA ASP A 103 25.83 27.93 -7.81
C ASP A 103 26.11 26.97 -8.98
N ASP A 104 27.29 26.35 -9.05
CA ASP A 104 27.57 25.30 -10.03
C ASP A 104 26.79 24.01 -9.74
N ASP A 105 26.61 23.66 -8.46
CA ASP A 105 25.78 22.52 -8.07
C ASP A 105 24.30 22.78 -8.41
N LYS A 106 23.80 24.01 -8.22
CA LYS A 106 22.44 24.40 -8.66
C LYS A 106 22.23 24.25 -10.16
N ARG A 107 23.21 24.68 -10.99
CA ARG A 107 23.14 24.51 -12.45
C ARG A 107 23.11 23.04 -12.83
N ASN A 108 23.92 22.22 -12.16
CA ASN A 108 23.98 20.78 -12.40
C ASN A 108 22.66 20.08 -12.01
N THR A 109 22.09 20.40 -10.85
CA THR A 109 20.77 19.89 -10.43
C THR A 109 19.68 20.29 -11.40
N ALA A 110 19.66 21.55 -11.86
CA ALA A 110 18.68 22.04 -12.83
C ALA A 110 18.78 21.28 -14.18
N LEU A 111 19.99 21.00 -14.65
CA LEU A 111 20.21 20.21 -15.86
C LEU A 111 19.73 18.76 -15.70
N MET A 112 20.09 18.09 -14.60
CA MET A 112 19.68 16.72 -14.33
C MET A 112 18.17 16.59 -14.15
N LYS A 113 17.54 17.58 -13.49
CA LYS A 113 16.08 17.66 -13.37
C LYS A 113 15.41 17.79 -14.74
N LYS A 114 15.92 18.68 -15.59
CA LYS A 114 15.40 18.89 -16.94
C LYS A 114 15.45 17.61 -17.77
N ASN A 115 16.57 16.89 -17.72
CA ASN A 115 16.74 15.62 -18.46
C ASN A 115 15.73 14.56 -17.97
N TYR A 116 15.54 14.45 -16.66
CA TYR A 116 14.56 13.55 -16.07
C TYR A 116 13.12 13.91 -16.48
N ASP A 117 12.75 15.20 -16.41
CA ASP A 117 11.42 15.67 -16.80
C ASP A 117 11.13 15.45 -18.30
N LEU A 118 12.14 15.64 -19.16
CA LEU A 118 12.03 15.34 -20.60
C LEU A 118 11.79 13.85 -20.84
N LYS A 119 12.56 12.97 -20.19
CA LYS A 119 12.38 11.51 -20.31
C LYS A 119 10.98 11.08 -19.85
N LEU A 120 10.44 11.68 -18.79
CA LEU A 120 9.08 11.37 -18.33
C LEU A 120 7.98 11.88 -19.26
N LYS A 121 8.23 12.96 -20.01
CA LYS A 121 7.29 13.41 -21.05
C LYS A 121 7.32 12.46 -22.24
N ASP A 122 8.51 12.03 -22.65
CA ASP A 122 8.70 11.09 -23.76
C ASP A 122 8.05 9.73 -23.47
N LEU A 123 8.31 9.14 -22.30
CA LEU A 123 7.67 7.88 -21.89
C LEU A 123 6.15 7.96 -21.87
N ARG A 124 5.58 9.08 -21.41
CA ARG A 124 4.12 9.29 -21.44
C ARG A 124 3.58 9.38 -22.86
N LYS A 125 4.31 10.04 -23.76
CA LYS A 125 3.93 10.11 -25.18
C LYS A 125 3.98 8.73 -25.82
N GLN A 126 5.06 7.98 -25.58
CA GLN A 126 5.24 6.64 -26.13
C GLN A 126 4.15 5.68 -25.65
N GLN A 127 3.80 5.73 -24.36
CA GLN A 127 2.68 4.94 -23.82
C GLN A 127 1.33 5.27 -24.46
N ASN A 128 1.09 6.55 -24.77
CA ASN A 128 -0.14 6.94 -25.47
C ASN A 128 -0.16 6.41 -26.92
N VAL A 129 0.99 6.43 -27.60
CA VAL A 129 1.13 5.84 -28.94
C VAL A 129 0.90 4.33 -28.88
N ASP A 130 1.60 3.61 -27.99
CA ASP A 130 1.43 2.17 -27.79
C ASP A 130 -0.02 1.79 -27.47
N PHE A 131 -0.72 2.63 -26.69
CA PHE A 131 -2.12 2.41 -26.35
C PHE A 131 -3.05 2.55 -27.56
N VAL A 132 -2.81 3.55 -28.42
CA VAL A 132 -3.56 3.74 -29.67
C VAL A 132 -3.28 2.60 -30.64
N GLU A 133 -2.03 2.24 -30.87
CA GLU A 133 -1.64 1.14 -31.78
C GLU A 133 -2.22 -0.22 -31.32
N GLN A 134 -2.20 -0.52 -30.01
CA GLN A 134 -2.81 -1.72 -29.46
C GLN A 134 -4.35 -1.72 -29.57
N ALA A 135 -4.98 -0.56 -29.64
CA ALA A 135 -6.42 -0.44 -29.83
C ALA A 135 -6.82 -0.64 -31.30
N GLU A 136 -6.02 -0.15 -32.25
CA GLU A 136 -6.27 -0.31 -33.69
C GLU A 136 -6.01 -1.74 -34.19
N ASN A 137 -5.02 -2.44 -33.63
CA ASN A 137 -4.67 -3.84 -33.98
C ASN A 137 -5.61 -4.90 -33.36
N LYS A 138 -6.82 -4.50 -32.96
CA LYS A 138 -7.83 -5.39 -32.34
C LYS A 138 -9.03 -5.65 -33.25
N THR A 139 -8.89 -5.37 -34.55
CA THR A 139 -9.81 -5.77 -35.62
C THR A 139 -9.27 -7.03 -36.30
#